data_AF-A0A3P7J161-F1
#
_entry.id   AF-A0A3P7J161-F1
#
_cell.length_a   1.000
_cell.length_b   1.000
_cell.length_c   1.000
_cell.angle_alpha   90.00
_cell.angle_beta   90.00
_cell.angle_gamma   90.00
#
_symmetry.space_group_name_H-M   'P 1'
#
loop_
_entity.id
_entity.type
_entity.pdbx_description
1 polymer ?
#
loop_
_entity_poly.entity_id
_entity_poly.type
_entity_poly.pdbx_seq_one_letter_code
_entity_poly.pdbx_strand_id
1 'polypeptide(L)'
;MEFRLKEIFNTPHYVERRVDQSVVEIVIARITAAIRETGCIETYSAELVDVLDSCLNHPMTVLNSEGELVDSPHCKIASDLLSSLFLHYAKRSVMTLTLPVAMKAVGTSNQELVRNTTSYISLAAIHNGKALSHYALQIISYIINGNLSLLRVLPQVYADNREPFHAHIPQLLSVLRDADCSEKLSLLQLASMIANEKPDLLIPHLPQFDQYLLSPSTCTAVLNIYMSLISQGRAHALAPFLPTLSQACQMPAFSGNLATIYKVGFFA
;
A
#
# COMPACT_ATOMS: atom_id res chain seq x y z
N MET A 1 -15.75 16.77 25.76
CA MET A 1 -14.74 15.82 26.28
C MET A 1 -13.48 15.84 25.41
N GLU A 2 -13.66 15.93 24.09
CA GLU A 2 -12.65 16.05 23.04
C GLU A 2 -11.59 17.15 23.23
N PHE A 3 -12.01 18.37 23.60
CA PHE A 3 -11.09 19.49 23.86
C PHE A 3 -10.04 19.20 24.94
N ARG A 4 -10.37 18.36 25.94
CA ARG A 4 -9.48 18.15 27.09
C ARG A 4 -8.35 17.15 26.83
N LEU A 5 -8.55 16.15 25.98
CA LEU A 5 -7.49 15.16 25.70
C LEU A 5 -6.35 15.81 24.94
N LYS A 6 -6.68 16.54 23.86
CA LYS A 6 -5.70 17.30 23.07
C LYS A 6 -4.96 18.33 23.91
N GLU A 7 -5.66 19.03 24.80
CA GLU A 7 -5.01 19.97 25.74
C GLU A 7 -3.95 19.29 26.62
N ILE A 8 -4.20 18.07 27.10
CA ILE A 8 -3.26 17.33 27.96
C ILE A 8 -2.04 16.86 27.15
N PHE A 9 -2.24 16.15 26.04
CA PHE A 9 -1.10 15.56 25.32
C PHE A 9 -0.32 16.55 24.45
N ASN A 10 -0.88 17.73 24.17
CA ASN A 10 -0.15 18.81 23.50
C ASN A 10 0.70 19.64 24.48
N THR A 11 0.68 19.35 25.78
CA THR A 11 1.55 20.05 26.74
C THR A 11 3.03 19.68 26.53
N PRO A 12 3.97 20.63 26.70
CA PRO A 12 5.41 20.38 26.47
C PRO A 12 6.00 19.23 27.29
N HIS A 13 5.48 19.02 28.51
CA HIS A 13 5.96 18.01 29.45
C HIS A 13 5.17 16.70 29.39
N TYR A 14 4.27 16.52 28.42
CA TYR A 14 3.44 15.32 28.35
C TYR A 14 4.28 14.04 28.31
N VAL A 15 5.40 14.04 27.57
CA VAL A 15 6.33 12.90 27.44
C VAL A 15 6.97 12.49 28.78
N GLU A 16 7.07 13.40 29.74
CA GLU A 16 7.66 13.15 31.07
C GLU A 16 6.60 12.75 32.11
N ARG A 17 5.34 13.16 31.88
CA ARG A 17 4.23 13.00 32.83
C ARG A 17 3.52 11.67 32.67
N ARG A 18 4.05 10.63 33.32
CA ARG A 18 3.47 9.26 33.28
C ARG A 18 1.99 9.18 33.69
N VAL A 19 1.56 9.97 34.67
CA VAL A 19 0.15 9.99 35.10
C VAL A 19 -0.75 10.50 33.98
N ASP A 20 -0.38 11.62 33.34
CA ASP A 20 -1.13 12.19 32.23
C ASP A 20 -1.18 11.20 31.05
N GLN A 21 -0.07 10.53 30.75
CA GLN A 21 -0.01 9.48 29.72
C GLN A 21 -0.97 8.32 30.01
N SER A 22 -0.90 7.73 31.21
CA SER A 22 -1.78 6.62 31.57
C SER A 22 -3.25 7.01 31.55
N VAL A 23 -3.59 8.24 31.98
CA VAL A 23 -4.97 8.73 31.90
C VAL A 23 -5.43 8.84 30.44
N VAL A 24 -4.62 9.43 29.57
CA VAL A 24 -4.96 9.55 28.13
C VAL A 24 -5.11 8.18 27.48
N GLU A 25 -4.17 7.25 27.72
CA GLU A 25 -4.23 5.87 27.19
C GLU A 25 -5.50 5.14 27.63
N ILE A 26 -5.84 5.19 28.93
CA ILE A 26 -7.06 4.57 29.46
C ILE A 26 -8.31 5.19 28.84
N VAL A 27 -8.36 6.52 28.72
CA VAL A 27 -9.53 7.21 28.15
C VAL A 27 -9.71 6.85 26.67
N ILE A 28 -8.64 6.85 25.88
CA ILE A 28 -8.69 6.46 24.46
C ILE A 28 -9.13 5.00 24.32
N ALA A 29 -8.59 4.08 25.12
CA ALA A 29 -8.98 2.67 25.12
C ALA A 29 -10.47 2.48 25.47
N ARG A 30 -10.99 3.24 26.43
CA ARG A 30 -12.41 3.18 26.83
C ARG A 30 -13.34 3.77 25.78
N ILE A 31 -12.97 4.90 25.18
CA ILE A 31 -13.77 5.54 24.12
C ILE A 31 -13.83 4.64 22.89
N THR A 32 -12.69 4.14 22.41
CA THR A 32 -12.63 3.24 21.24
C THR A 32 -13.37 1.93 21.49
N ALA A 33 -13.28 1.36 22.70
CA ALA A 33 -14.08 0.20 23.08
C ALA A 33 -15.59 0.48 23.07
N ALA A 34 -16.03 1.58 23.68
CA ALA A 34 -17.44 1.96 23.70
C ALA A 34 -18.00 2.22 22.29
N ILE A 35 -17.23 2.89 21.42
CA ILE A 35 -17.61 3.12 20.02
C ILE A 35 -17.76 1.81 19.27
N ARG A 36 -16.85 0.86 19.48
CA ARG A 36 -16.91 -0.47 18.87
C ARG A 36 -18.13 -1.26 19.35
N GLU A 37 -18.40 -1.27 20.66
CA GLU A 37 -19.53 -2.00 21.26
C GLU A 37 -20.90 -1.43 20.84
N THR A 38 -20.98 -0.11 20.66
CA THR A 38 -22.22 0.58 20.27
C THR A 38 -22.36 0.77 18.75
N GLY A 39 -21.33 0.43 17.97
CA GLY A 39 -21.35 0.49 16.50
C GLY A 39 -21.43 1.91 15.92
N CYS A 40 -21.15 2.95 16.72
CA CYS A 40 -21.39 4.35 16.38
C CYS A 40 -20.18 5.09 15.76
N ILE A 41 -19.22 4.35 15.18
CA ILE A 41 -17.97 4.93 14.65
C ILE A 41 -18.18 6.11 13.69
N GLU A 42 -19.21 6.08 12.85
CA GLU A 42 -19.46 7.14 11.87
C GLU A 42 -19.76 8.48 12.53
N THR A 43 -20.38 8.47 13.72
CA THR A 43 -20.68 9.66 14.51
C THR A 43 -19.43 10.30 15.12
N TYR A 44 -18.42 9.49 15.44
CA TYR A 44 -17.23 9.94 16.20
C TYR A 44 -15.93 9.90 15.39
N SER A 45 -16.00 9.51 14.11
CA SER A 45 -14.81 9.31 13.29
C SER A 45 -14.06 10.60 13.01
N ALA A 46 -14.75 11.74 12.88
CA ALA A 46 -14.12 13.03 12.66
C ALA A 46 -13.25 13.43 13.86
N GLU A 47 -13.80 13.25 15.05
CA GLU A 47 -13.19 13.56 16.34
C GLU A 47 -11.97 12.66 16.59
N LEU A 48 -12.09 11.36 16.35
CA LEU A 48 -10.96 10.42 16.48
C LEU A 48 -9.84 10.72 15.47
N VAL A 49 -10.19 11.11 14.24
CA VAL A 49 -9.23 11.50 13.22
C VAL A 49 -8.53 12.81 13.57
N ASP A 50 -9.23 13.79 14.17
CA ASP A 50 -8.64 15.04 14.64
C ASP A 50 -7.66 14.82 15.82
N VAL A 51 -7.97 13.89 16.72
CA VAL A 51 -7.04 13.47 17.77
C VAL A 51 -5.80 12.79 17.15
N LEU A 52 -6.00 11.86 16.22
CA LEU A 52 -4.91 11.17 15.51
C LEU A 52 -4.00 12.18 14.78
N ASP A 53 -4.56 13.12 14.02
CA ASP A 53 -3.77 14.10 13.28
C ASP A 53 -2.95 14.99 14.22
N SER A 54 -3.54 15.36 15.38
CA SER A 54 -2.85 16.08 16.44
C SER A 54 -1.70 15.26 17.03
N CYS A 55 -1.85 13.95 17.22
CA CYS A 55 -0.75 13.09 17.68
C CYS A 55 0.40 13.05 16.66
N LEU A 56 0.09 12.95 15.36
CA LEU A 56 1.09 12.91 14.29
C LEU A 56 1.85 14.23 14.09
N ASN A 57 1.45 15.31 14.77
CA ASN A 57 2.22 16.56 14.82
C ASN A 57 3.34 16.55 15.87
N HIS A 58 3.44 15.49 16.68
CA HIS A 58 4.50 15.30 17.67
C HIS A 58 5.54 14.27 17.21
N PRO A 59 6.74 14.25 17.80
CA PRO A 59 7.72 13.19 17.54
C PRO A 59 7.14 11.80 17.83
N MET A 60 7.27 10.87 16.87
CA MET A 60 6.81 9.48 17.04
C MET A 60 7.79 8.60 17.82
N THR A 61 9.02 9.08 18.02
CA THR A 61 10.02 8.42 18.85
C THR A 61 10.67 9.43 19.78
N VAL A 62 11.07 8.96 20.97
CA VAL A 62 11.76 9.75 22.01
C VAL A 62 12.89 8.94 22.61
N LEU A 63 13.89 9.60 23.19
CA LEU A 63 14.96 8.92 23.92
C LEU A 63 14.47 8.57 25.32
N ASN A 64 14.64 7.31 25.72
CA ASN A 64 14.40 6.88 27.10
C ASN A 64 15.57 7.29 28.02
N SER A 65 15.43 7.02 29.33
CA SER A 65 16.47 7.29 30.34
C SER A 65 17.80 6.57 30.08
N GLU A 66 17.79 5.53 29.24
CA GLU A 66 18.95 4.71 28.87
C GLU A 66 19.58 5.15 27.53
N GLY A 67 19.03 6.19 26.90
CA GLY A 67 19.50 6.73 25.62
C GLY A 67 19.04 5.94 24.40
N GLU A 68 18.06 5.04 24.55
CA GLU A 68 17.49 4.26 23.45
C GLU A 68 16.28 4.99 22.84
N LEU A 69 16.13 4.89 21.53
CA LEU A 69 14.93 5.38 20.83
C LEU A 69 13.77 4.43 21.08
N VAL A 70 12.73 4.94 21.74
CA VAL A 70 11.49 4.21 22.01
C VAL A 70 10.29 4.96 21.45
N ASP A 71 9.17 4.27 21.28
CA ASP A 71 7.92 4.89 20.88
C ASP A 71 7.50 5.98 21.87
N SER A 72 7.15 7.14 21.33
CA SER A 72 6.59 8.21 22.14
C SER A 72 5.17 7.86 22.60
N PRO A 73 4.66 8.48 23.68
CA PRO A 73 3.26 8.36 24.06
C PRO A 73 2.29 8.73 22.93
N HIS A 74 2.65 9.70 22.07
CA HIS A 74 1.86 10.07 20.89
C HIS A 74 1.85 8.97 19.83
N CYS A 75 2.95 8.23 19.65
CA CYS A 75 3.01 7.09 18.73
C CYS A 75 2.07 5.96 19.18
N LYS A 76 2.01 5.67 20.49
CA LYS A 76 1.08 4.68 21.04
C LYS A 76 -0.37 5.06 20.77
N ILE A 77 -0.75 6.31 21.09
CA ILE A 77 -2.10 6.82 20.83
C ILE A 77 -2.41 6.75 19.33
N ALA A 78 -1.48 7.18 18.46
CA ALA A 78 -1.67 7.13 17.02
C ALA A 78 -1.87 5.69 16.52
N SER A 79 -1.09 4.74 17.04
CA SER A 79 -1.19 3.32 16.69
C SER A 79 -2.54 2.72 17.11
N ASP A 80 -3.00 3.01 18.32
CA ASP A 80 -4.31 2.56 18.83
C ASP A 80 -5.46 3.16 18.01
N LEU A 81 -5.41 4.45 17.71
CA LEU A 81 -6.43 5.13 16.91
C LEU A 81 -6.46 4.62 15.46
N LEU A 82 -5.30 4.45 14.83
CA LEU A 82 -5.21 3.89 13.48
C LEU A 82 -5.80 2.47 13.45
N SER A 83 -5.40 1.61 14.37
CA SER A 83 -5.93 0.25 14.43
C SER A 83 -7.46 0.25 14.61
N SER A 84 -7.99 1.09 15.51
CA SER A 84 -9.43 1.20 15.77
C SER A 84 -10.21 1.77 14.58
N LEU A 85 -9.69 2.81 13.91
CA LEU A 85 -10.35 3.40 12.74
C LEU A 85 -10.37 2.41 11.57
N PHE A 86 -9.26 1.70 11.34
CA PHE A 86 -9.15 0.73 10.26
C PHE A 86 -9.92 -0.56 10.52
N LEU A 87 -10.41 -0.87 11.73
CA LEU A 87 -11.42 -1.93 11.91
C LEU A 87 -12.70 -1.67 11.08
N HIS A 88 -12.94 -0.43 10.68
CA HIS A 88 -14.08 -0.02 9.89
C HIS A 88 -13.69 0.34 8.45
N TYR A 89 -12.63 -0.27 7.90
CA TYR A 89 -12.11 0.01 6.56
C TYR A 89 -13.14 -0.11 5.43
N ALA A 90 -14.22 -0.88 5.60
CA ALA A 90 -15.28 -0.99 4.60
C ALA A 90 -16.26 0.22 4.59
N LYS A 91 -16.25 1.06 5.64
CA LYS A 91 -17.13 2.23 5.74
C LYS A 91 -16.48 3.44 5.07
N ARG A 92 -17.02 3.83 3.91
CA ARG A 92 -16.50 4.95 3.11
C ARG A 92 -16.51 6.28 3.86
N SER A 93 -17.55 6.56 4.65
CA SER A 93 -17.67 7.76 5.50
C SER A 93 -16.48 7.92 6.44
N VAL A 94 -16.10 6.84 7.13
CA VAL A 94 -14.93 6.80 8.03
C VAL A 94 -13.63 6.93 7.24
N MET A 95 -13.44 6.12 6.19
CA MET A 95 -12.19 6.10 5.43
C MET A 95 -11.91 7.40 4.68
N THR A 96 -12.95 8.16 4.30
CA THR A 96 -12.76 9.49 3.68
C THR A 96 -12.04 10.45 4.61
N LEU A 97 -12.25 10.34 5.92
CA LEU A 97 -11.57 11.14 6.93
C LEU A 97 -10.22 10.53 7.34
N THR A 98 -10.18 9.21 7.52
CA THR A 98 -8.99 8.50 8.03
C THR A 98 -7.84 8.44 7.04
N LEU A 99 -8.10 8.20 5.75
CA LEU A 99 -7.05 8.00 4.75
C LEU A 99 -6.05 9.18 4.64
N PRO A 100 -6.47 10.46 4.57
CA PRO A 100 -5.52 11.58 4.55
C PRO A 100 -4.53 11.55 5.72
N VAL A 101 -5.02 11.28 6.93
CA VAL A 101 -4.20 11.26 8.15
C VAL A 101 -3.35 9.99 8.22
N ALA A 102 -3.86 8.85 7.74
CA ALA A 102 -3.07 7.63 7.59
C ALA A 102 -1.90 7.81 6.59
N MET A 103 -2.12 8.53 5.49
CA MET A 103 -1.06 8.85 4.53
C MET A 103 0.04 9.74 5.13
N LYS A 104 -0.32 10.61 6.09
CA LYS A 104 0.66 11.36 6.91
C LYS A 104 1.44 10.42 7.84
N ALA A 105 0.77 9.46 8.49
CA ALA A 105 1.43 8.48 9.36
C ALA A 105 2.47 7.62 8.61
N VAL A 106 2.19 7.23 7.35
CA VAL A 106 3.15 6.53 6.48
C VAL A 106 4.40 7.37 6.17
N GLY A 107 4.30 8.70 6.24
CA GLY A 107 5.44 9.61 6.04
C GLY A 107 6.26 9.89 7.30
N THR A 108 5.96 9.25 8.44
CA THR A 108 6.69 9.45 9.70
C THR A 108 8.00 8.65 9.74
N SER A 109 8.88 8.96 10.69
CA SER A 109 10.14 8.25 10.90
C SER A 109 10.01 6.91 11.63
N ASN A 110 8.85 6.63 12.25
CA ASN A 110 8.65 5.41 13.03
C ASN A 110 8.30 4.23 12.10
N GLN A 111 9.27 3.32 11.93
CA GLN A 111 9.14 2.20 10.98
C GLN A 111 8.01 1.23 11.32
N GLU A 112 7.72 1.01 12.60
CA GLU A 112 6.64 0.11 13.00
C GLU A 112 5.27 0.73 12.69
N LEU A 113 5.08 2.00 13.04
CA LEU A 113 3.87 2.76 12.71
C LEU A 113 3.65 2.79 11.19
N VAL A 114 4.70 3.07 10.41
CA VAL A 114 4.65 3.06 8.95
C VAL A 114 4.23 1.69 8.42
N ARG A 115 4.88 0.62 8.87
CA ARG A 115 4.59 -0.76 8.45
C ARG A 115 3.14 -1.17 8.76
N ASN A 116 2.68 -0.88 9.98
CA ASN A 116 1.31 -1.21 10.41
C ASN A 116 0.28 -0.40 9.61
N THR A 117 0.51 0.90 9.44
CA THR A 117 -0.38 1.79 8.67
C THR A 117 -0.46 1.36 7.20
N THR A 118 0.67 1.04 6.56
CA THR A 118 0.70 0.52 5.19
C THR A 118 -0.09 -0.78 5.06
N SER A 119 -0.01 -1.66 6.06
CA SER A 119 -0.77 -2.91 6.08
C SER A 119 -2.28 -2.64 6.14
N TYR A 120 -2.71 -1.66 6.94
CA TYR A 120 -4.11 -1.26 7.01
C TYR A 120 -4.60 -0.61 5.70
N ILE A 121 -3.78 0.26 5.09
CA ILE A 121 -4.09 0.88 3.80
C ILE A 121 -4.24 -0.19 2.71
N SER A 122 -3.38 -1.22 2.72
CA SER A 122 -3.47 -2.34 1.78
C SER A 122 -4.79 -3.09 1.88
N LEU A 123 -5.31 -3.28 3.10
CA LEU A 123 -6.62 -3.88 3.32
C LEU A 123 -7.76 -2.94 2.89
N ALA A 124 -7.66 -1.66 3.23
CA ALA A 124 -8.68 -0.66 2.90
C ALA A 124 -8.81 -0.40 1.39
N ALA A 125 -7.75 -0.64 0.61
CA ALA A 125 -7.73 -0.43 -0.83
C ALA A 125 -8.80 -1.25 -1.58
N ILE A 126 -9.18 -2.41 -1.05
CA ILE A 126 -10.22 -3.28 -1.63
C ILE A 126 -11.56 -2.53 -1.78
N HIS A 127 -11.91 -1.69 -0.81
CA HIS A 127 -13.18 -0.96 -0.80
C HIS A 127 -13.04 0.54 -1.13
N ASN A 128 -11.82 1.08 -1.03
CA ASN A 128 -11.57 2.52 -1.08
C ASN A 128 -10.55 2.92 -2.15
N GLY A 129 -10.36 2.12 -3.21
CA GLY A 129 -9.45 2.42 -4.33
C GLY A 129 -9.60 3.85 -4.89
N LYS A 130 -10.85 4.27 -5.13
CA LYS A 130 -11.16 5.65 -5.58
C LYS A 130 -10.76 6.74 -4.59
N ALA A 131 -10.88 6.51 -3.28
CA ALA A 131 -10.44 7.49 -2.29
C ALA A 131 -8.91 7.56 -2.26
N LEU A 132 -8.25 6.39 -2.29
CA LEU A 132 -6.79 6.29 -2.34
C LEU A 132 -6.17 6.89 -3.61
N SER A 133 -6.92 6.94 -4.73
CA SER A 133 -6.39 7.44 -5.99
C SER A 133 -6.06 8.93 -6.02
N HIS A 134 -6.62 9.70 -5.09
CA HIS A 134 -6.22 11.09 -4.83
C HIS A 134 -4.78 11.19 -4.31
N TYR A 135 -4.25 10.10 -3.71
CA TYR A 135 -2.91 10.03 -3.13
C TYR A 135 -1.91 9.27 -4.02
N ALA A 136 -2.24 9.02 -5.29
CA ALA A 136 -1.41 8.21 -6.19
C ALA A 136 0.06 8.65 -6.24
N LEU A 137 0.33 9.96 -6.40
CA LEU A 137 1.71 10.49 -6.41
C LEU A 137 2.44 10.26 -5.08
N GLN A 138 1.74 10.44 -3.95
CA GLN A 138 2.31 10.24 -2.63
C GLN A 138 2.64 8.76 -2.39
N ILE A 139 1.74 7.86 -2.80
CA ILE A 139 1.95 6.40 -2.75
C ILE A 139 3.18 6.01 -3.58
N ILE A 140 3.28 6.50 -4.82
CA ILE A 140 4.44 6.26 -5.68
C ILE A 140 5.73 6.76 -5.02
N SER A 141 5.71 7.96 -4.44
CA SER A 141 6.87 8.49 -3.72
C SER A 141 7.30 7.60 -2.55
N TYR A 142 6.35 7.10 -1.75
CA TYR A 142 6.68 6.21 -0.64
C TYR A 142 7.25 4.86 -1.11
N ILE A 143 6.75 4.31 -2.22
CA ILE A 143 7.29 3.07 -2.81
C ILE A 143 8.73 3.27 -3.28
N ILE A 144 9.00 4.36 -4.01
CA ILE A 144 10.34 4.69 -4.48
C ILE A 144 11.31 4.90 -3.32
N ASN A 145 10.81 5.40 -2.18
CA ASN A 145 11.58 5.56 -0.94
C ASN A 145 11.68 4.28 -0.09
N GLY A 146 11.25 3.12 -0.61
CA GLY A 146 11.49 1.81 0.00
C GLY A 146 10.28 1.18 0.71
N ASN A 147 9.11 1.84 0.75
CA ASN A 147 7.90 1.22 1.31
C ASN A 147 7.20 0.34 0.26
N LEU A 148 7.81 -0.82 -0.02
CA LEU A 148 7.37 -1.73 -1.08
C LEU A 148 6.01 -2.38 -0.83
N SER A 149 5.55 -2.45 0.43
CA SER A 149 4.26 -3.04 0.75
C SER A 149 3.08 -2.24 0.19
N LEU A 150 3.28 -0.96 -0.16
CA LEU A 150 2.31 -0.17 -0.92
C LEU A 150 2.16 -0.59 -2.38
N LEU A 151 3.04 -1.44 -2.94
CA LEU A 151 2.85 -2.03 -4.26
C LEU A 151 1.51 -2.76 -4.38
N ARG A 152 1.02 -3.30 -3.25
CA ARG A 152 -0.24 -4.06 -3.16
C ARG A 152 -1.48 -3.22 -3.43
N VAL A 153 -1.40 -1.89 -3.33
CA VAL A 153 -2.55 -1.00 -3.60
C VAL A 153 -2.59 -0.46 -5.01
N LEU A 154 -1.52 -0.62 -5.79
CA LEU A 154 -1.42 0.04 -7.10
C LEU A 154 -2.50 -0.38 -8.08
N PRO A 155 -2.90 -1.66 -8.21
CA PRO A 155 -3.96 -2.04 -9.13
C PRO A 155 -5.29 -1.32 -8.85
N GLN A 156 -5.65 -1.16 -7.57
CA GLN A 156 -6.89 -0.49 -7.16
C GLN A 156 -6.81 1.02 -7.40
N VAL A 157 -5.65 1.62 -7.14
CA VAL A 157 -5.45 3.06 -7.34
C VAL A 157 -5.38 3.43 -8.83
N TYR A 158 -4.71 2.60 -9.64
CA TYR A 158 -4.60 2.79 -11.09
C TYR A 158 -5.95 2.75 -11.81
N ALA A 159 -6.90 1.95 -11.31
CA ALA A 159 -8.23 1.87 -11.90
C ALA A 159 -8.94 3.23 -11.97
N ASP A 160 -8.72 4.11 -10.98
CA ASP A 160 -9.33 5.42 -10.87
C ASP A 160 -8.39 6.59 -11.27
N ASN A 161 -7.07 6.45 -11.15
CA ASN A 161 -6.10 7.50 -11.51
C ASN A 161 -4.85 6.92 -12.17
N ARG A 162 -4.70 7.12 -13.48
CA ARG A 162 -3.70 6.42 -14.31
C ARG A 162 -2.43 7.23 -14.58
N GLU A 163 -2.57 8.55 -14.77
CA GLU A 163 -1.50 9.43 -15.24
C GLU A 163 -0.24 9.41 -14.36
N PRO A 164 -0.34 9.42 -13.01
CA PRO A 164 0.83 9.35 -12.13
C PRO A 164 1.68 8.10 -12.37
N PHE A 165 1.03 6.95 -12.61
CA PHE A 165 1.71 5.69 -12.85
C PHE A 165 2.44 5.71 -14.18
N HIS A 166 1.78 6.20 -15.24
CA HIS A 166 2.38 6.29 -16.58
C HIS A 166 3.66 7.12 -16.57
N ALA A 167 3.71 8.20 -15.79
CA ALA A 167 4.90 9.04 -15.66
C ALA A 167 6.06 8.38 -14.87
N HIS A 168 5.77 7.40 -14.02
CA HIS A 168 6.73 6.79 -13.09
C HIS A 168 6.96 5.29 -13.32
N ILE A 169 6.55 4.74 -14.47
CA ILE A 169 6.70 3.31 -14.80
C ILE A 169 8.15 2.84 -14.61
N PRO A 170 9.20 3.52 -15.14
CA PRO A 170 10.56 3.02 -15.01
C PRO A 170 10.99 2.86 -13.55
N GLN A 171 10.64 3.81 -12.69
CA GLN A 171 10.95 3.79 -11.27
C GLN A 171 10.18 2.68 -10.55
N LEU A 172 8.89 2.52 -10.85
CA LEU A 172 8.07 1.45 -10.28
C LEU A 172 8.55 0.06 -10.70
N LEU A 173 8.94 -0.14 -11.96
CA LEU A 173 9.47 -1.42 -12.42
C LEU A 173 10.85 -1.73 -11.82
N SER A 174 11.65 -0.70 -11.50
CA SER A 174 12.96 -0.90 -10.88
C SER A 174 12.89 -1.58 -9.51
N VAL A 175 11.81 -1.36 -8.74
CA VAL A 175 11.63 -1.99 -7.42
C VAL A 175 11.16 -3.44 -7.48
N LEU A 176 10.83 -3.96 -8.68
CA LEU A 176 10.36 -5.33 -8.87
C LEU A 176 11.40 -6.38 -8.44
N ARG A 177 12.69 -6.05 -8.44
CA ARG A 177 13.76 -6.95 -7.98
C ARG A 177 13.66 -7.21 -6.48
N ASP A 178 13.48 -6.13 -5.72
CA ASP A 178 13.59 -6.11 -4.25
C ASP A 178 12.26 -6.48 -3.56
N ALA A 179 11.15 -6.41 -4.29
CA ALA A 179 9.82 -6.74 -3.81
C ALA A 179 9.65 -8.23 -3.42
N ASP A 180 8.78 -8.48 -2.44
CA ASP A 180 8.34 -9.82 -2.06
C ASP A 180 7.44 -10.46 -3.16
N CYS A 181 7.01 -11.70 -2.97
CA CYS A 181 6.17 -12.39 -3.95
C CYS A 181 4.81 -11.71 -4.19
N SER A 182 4.13 -11.26 -3.13
CA SER A 182 2.82 -10.60 -3.22
C SER A 182 2.92 -9.20 -3.85
N GLU A 183 3.97 -8.47 -3.50
CA GLU A 183 4.32 -7.16 -4.03
C GLU A 183 4.68 -7.26 -5.53
N LYS A 184 5.48 -8.26 -5.92
CA LYS A 184 5.78 -8.57 -7.33
C LYS A 184 4.52 -8.84 -8.13
N LEU A 185 3.63 -9.68 -7.61
CA LEU A 185 2.37 -10.00 -8.28
C LEU A 185 1.49 -8.76 -8.50
N SER A 186 1.43 -7.87 -7.51
CA SER A 186 0.65 -6.63 -7.59
C SER A 186 1.22 -5.67 -8.65
N LEU A 187 2.55 -5.55 -8.72
CA LEU A 187 3.21 -4.73 -9.73
C LEU A 187 3.11 -5.32 -11.15
N LEU A 188 3.19 -6.65 -11.29
CA LEU A 188 2.95 -7.33 -12.57
C LEU A 188 1.48 -7.20 -13.01
N GLN A 189 0.54 -7.23 -12.07
CA GLN A 189 -0.87 -6.93 -12.37
C GLN A 189 -1.04 -5.50 -12.87
N LEU A 190 -0.40 -4.51 -12.23
CA LEU A 190 -0.38 -3.13 -12.71
C LEU A 190 0.18 -3.05 -14.15
N ALA A 191 1.28 -3.76 -14.43
CA ALA A 191 1.84 -3.82 -15.78
C ALA A 191 0.84 -4.43 -16.77
N SER A 192 0.10 -5.48 -16.42
CA SER A 192 -0.95 -6.02 -17.30
C SER A 192 -2.07 -5.00 -17.56
N MET A 193 -2.47 -4.23 -16.54
CA MET A 193 -3.46 -3.15 -16.71
C MET A 193 -2.95 -2.02 -17.61
N ILE A 194 -1.68 -1.63 -17.48
CA ILE A 194 -1.05 -0.65 -18.37
C ILE A 194 -0.92 -1.21 -19.78
N ALA A 195 -0.60 -2.49 -19.95
CA ALA A 195 -0.52 -3.14 -21.27
C ALA A 195 -1.87 -3.12 -22.00
N ASN A 196 -2.99 -3.22 -21.27
CA ASN A 196 -4.33 -3.09 -21.85
C ASN A 196 -4.68 -1.65 -22.23
N GLU A 197 -4.19 -0.65 -21.49
CA GLU A 197 -4.60 0.74 -21.66
C GLU A 197 -3.67 1.54 -22.58
N LYS A 198 -2.35 1.42 -22.37
CA LYS A 198 -1.32 2.17 -23.07
C LYS A 198 -0.06 1.30 -23.27
N PRO A 199 -0.15 0.26 -24.13
CA PRO A 199 0.88 -0.77 -24.28
C PRO A 199 2.25 -0.22 -24.66
N ASP A 200 2.30 0.87 -25.42
CA ASP A 200 3.55 1.47 -25.91
C ASP A 200 4.48 1.93 -24.78
N LEU A 201 3.95 2.19 -23.57
CA LEU A 201 4.76 2.51 -22.40
C LEU A 201 5.51 1.30 -21.82
N LEU A 202 5.03 0.08 -22.04
CA LEU A 202 5.65 -1.13 -21.49
C LEU A 202 6.59 -1.83 -22.46
N ILE A 203 6.44 -1.61 -23.77
CA ILE A 203 7.30 -2.23 -24.79
C ILE A 203 8.80 -2.07 -24.49
N PRO A 204 9.31 -0.87 -24.08
CA PRO A 204 10.74 -0.71 -23.77
C PRO A 204 11.21 -1.51 -22.54
N HIS A 205 10.27 -1.94 -21.68
CA HIS A 205 10.57 -2.60 -20.41
C HIS A 205 10.33 -4.11 -20.43
N LEU A 206 9.87 -4.68 -21.55
CA LEU A 206 9.59 -6.11 -21.66
C LEU A 206 10.76 -7.03 -21.27
N PRO A 207 12.04 -6.71 -21.59
CA PRO A 207 13.16 -7.55 -21.17
C PRO A 207 13.29 -7.71 -19.65
N GLN A 208 12.72 -6.79 -18.86
CA GLN A 208 12.75 -6.90 -17.40
C GLN A 208 11.85 -8.03 -16.89
N PHE A 209 10.85 -8.47 -17.68
CA PHE A 209 9.90 -9.51 -17.29
C PHE A 209 10.42 -10.93 -17.52
N ASP A 210 11.46 -11.13 -18.32
CA ASP A 210 11.95 -12.46 -18.72
C ASP A 210 12.33 -13.34 -17.52
N GLN A 211 13.04 -12.78 -16.54
CA GLN A 211 13.42 -13.51 -15.34
C GLN A 211 12.21 -13.95 -14.50
N TYR A 212 11.09 -13.23 -14.60
CA TYR A 212 9.85 -13.53 -13.88
C TYR A 212 8.94 -14.49 -14.65
N LEU A 213 9.15 -14.65 -15.96
CA LEU A 213 8.48 -15.67 -16.76
C LEU A 213 8.92 -17.08 -16.33
N LEU A 214 10.20 -17.23 -15.97
CA LEU A 214 10.80 -18.50 -15.53
C LEU A 214 10.60 -18.79 -14.03
N SER A 215 9.76 -18.03 -13.33
CA SER A 215 9.43 -18.28 -11.93
C SER A 215 7.98 -18.77 -11.81
N PRO A 216 7.73 -19.93 -11.18
CA PRO A 216 6.38 -20.50 -11.08
C PRO A 216 5.36 -19.58 -10.41
N SER A 217 5.79 -18.74 -9.47
CA SER A 217 4.90 -17.83 -8.77
C SER A 217 4.47 -16.63 -9.63
N THR A 218 5.30 -16.17 -10.57
CA THR A 218 5.05 -14.95 -11.36
C THR A 218 4.73 -15.22 -12.83
N CYS A 219 4.99 -16.43 -13.33
CA CYS A 219 4.80 -16.80 -14.74
C CYS A 219 3.41 -16.43 -15.28
N THR A 220 2.35 -16.83 -14.57
CA THR A 220 0.96 -16.50 -14.94
C THR A 220 0.76 -14.99 -15.09
N ALA A 221 1.32 -14.19 -14.19
CA ALA A 221 1.18 -12.74 -14.22
C ALA A 221 1.91 -12.13 -15.42
N VAL A 222 3.12 -12.61 -15.75
CA VAL A 222 3.86 -12.17 -16.94
C VAL A 222 3.12 -12.55 -18.22
N LEU A 223 2.59 -13.77 -18.30
CA LEU A 223 1.79 -14.22 -19.45
C LEU A 223 0.54 -13.37 -19.65
N ASN A 224 -0.09 -12.88 -18.57
CA ASN A 224 -1.22 -11.96 -18.67
C ASN A 224 -0.81 -10.61 -19.29
N ILE A 225 0.40 -10.11 -19.02
CA ILE A 225 0.94 -8.91 -19.69
C ILE A 225 1.07 -9.17 -21.21
N TYR A 226 1.63 -10.32 -21.59
CA TYR A 226 1.81 -10.67 -23.01
C TYR A 226 0.48 -10.86 -23.72
N MET A 227 -0.50 -11.50 -23.08
CA MET A 227 -1.87 -11.62 -23.59
C MET A 227 -2.55 -10.26 -23.76
N SER A 228 -2.32 -9.32 -22.85
CA SER A 228 -2.79 -7.94 -22.97
C SER A 228 -2.18 -7.24 -24.20
N LEU A 229 -0.87 -7.38 -24.42
CA LEU A 229 -0.20 -6.81 -25.59
C LEU A 229 -0.72 -7.39 -26.92
N ILE A 230 -0.95 -8.71 -26.96
CA ILE A 230 -1.54 -9.37 -28.14
C ILE A 230 -2.94 -8.82 -28.40
N SER A 231 -3.76 -8.68 -27.35
CA SER A 231 -5.12 -8.15 -27.46
C SER A 231 -5.15 -6.70 -27.98
N GLN A 232 -4.09 -5.92 -27.70
CA GLN A 232 -3.90 -4.56 -28.21
C GLN A 232 -3.13 -4.49 -29.55
N GLY A 233 -2.93 -5.63 -30.24
CA GLY A 233 -2.28 -5.68 -31.55
C GLY A 233 -0.76 -5.42 -31.54
N ARG A 234 -0.09 -5.64 -30.40
CA ARG A 234 1.37 -5.45 -30.22
C ARG A 234 2.13 -6.79 -30.14
N ALA A 235 1.59 -7.84 -30.72
CA ALA A 235 2.17 -9.18 -30.64
C ALA A 235 3.61 -9.25 -31.20
N HIS A 236 3.92 -8.47 -32.23
CA HIS A 236 5.27 -8.37 -32.82
C HIS A 236 6.36 -7.97 -31.81
N ALA A 237 6.02 -7.26 -30.74
CA ALA A 237 6.97 -6.89 -29.69
C ALA A 237 7.42 -8.09 -28.84
N LEU A 238 6.73 -9.24 -28.96
CA LEU A 238 6.98 -10.45 -28.17
C LEU A 238 7.93 -11.44 -28.83
N ALA A 239 8.23 -11.27 -30.13
CA ALA A 239 9.12 -12.17 -30.87
C ALA A 239 10.48 -12.45 -30.18
N PRO A 240 11.16 -11.46 -29.54
CA PRO A 240 12.41 -11.71 -28.83
C PRO A 240 12.30 -12.66 -27.62
N PHE A 241 11.09 -12.83 -27.07
CA PHE A 241 10.84 -13.59 -25.84
C PHE A 241 10.33 -15.01 -26.10
N LEU A 242 10.12 -15.38 -27.37
CA LEU A 242 9.75 -16.75 -27.78
C LEU A 242 10.71 -17.84 -27.28
N PRO A 243 12.05 -17.64 -27.25
CA PRO A 243 12.96 -18.65 -26.69
C PRO A 243 12.70 -18.91 -25.20
N THR A 244 12.47 -17.85 -24.42
CA THR A 244 12.16 -17.95 -22.98
C THR A 244 10.83 -18.66 -22.74
N LEU A 245 9.81 -18.39 -23.58
CA LEU A 245 8.53 -19.10 -23.55
C LEU A 245 8.69 -20.59 -23.87
N SER A 246 9.52 -20.93 -24.87
CA SER A 246 9.83 -22.32 -25.20
C SER A 246 10.53 -23.05 -24.04
N GLN A 247 11.45 -22.37 -23.35
CA GLN A 247 12.11 -22.93 -22.16
C GLN A 247 11.10 -23.22 -21.04
N ALA A 248 10.17 -22.30 -20.79
CA ALA A 248 9.13 -22.50 -19.78
C ALA A 248 8.23 -23.71 -20.10
N CYS A 249 7.91 -23.97 -21.39
CA CYS A 249 7.14 -25.14 -21.81
C CYS A 249 7.80 -26.49 -21.47
N GLN A 250 9.13 -26.54 -21.43
CA GLN A 250 9.88 -27.76 -21.17
C GLN A 250 9.96 -28.11 -19.69
N MET A 251 9.56 -27.19 -18.81
CA MET A 251 9.68 -27.34 -17.37
C MET A 251 8.35 -27.80 -16.76
N PRO A 252 8.31 -28.93 -16.00
CA PRO A 252 7.07 -29.48 -15.44
C PRO A 252 6.30 -28.53 -14.51
N ALA A 253 7.02 -27.60 -13.87
CA ALA A 253 6.48 -26.61 -12.95
C ALA A 253 5.48 -25.63 -13.60
N PHE A 254 5.48 -25.51 -14.93
CA PHE A 254 4.60 -24.60 -15.68
C PHE A 254 3.49 -25.32 -16.46
N SER A 255 3.22 -26.59 -16.13
CA SER A 255 2.16 -27.39 -16.77
C SER A 255 0.79 -26.69 -16.79
N GLY A 256 0.44 -25.97 -15.72
CA GLY A 256 -0.79 -25.17 -15.63
C GLY A 256 -0.84 -23.95 -16.56
N ASN A 257 0.30 -23.51 -17.10
CA ASN A 257 0.41 -22.34 -17.97
C ASN A 257 0.59 -22.67 -19.46
N LEU A 258 0.76 -23.95 -19.82
CA LEU A 258 1.09 -24.38 -21.18
C LEU A 258 0.12 -23.86 -22.24
N ALA A 259 -1.19 -23.92 -21.98
CA ALA A 259 -2.20 -23.43 -22.92
C ALA A 259 -2.01 -21.94 -23.25
N THR A 260 -1.71 -21.12 -22.22
CA THR A 260 -1.45 -19.69 -22.39
C THR A 260 -0.11 -19.44 -23.07
N ILE A 261 0.94 -20.21 -22.73
CA ILE A 261 2.26 -20.08 -23.38
C ILE A 261 2.15 -20.38 -24.88
N TYR A 262 1.47 -21.47 -25.27
CA TYR A 262 1.25 -21.79 -26.68
C TYR A 262 0.44 -20.71 -27.40
N LYS A 263 -0.58 -20.16 -26.74
CA LYS A 263 -1.37 -19.06 -27.30
C LYS A 263 -0.52 -17.82 -27.54
N VAL A 264 0.31 -17.42 -26.58
CA VAL A 264 1.24 -16.30 -26.75
C VAL A 264 2.21 -16.56 -27.90
N GLY A 265 2.82 -17.75 -27.94
CA GLY A 265 3.77 -18.12 -28.99
C GLY A 265 3.16 -18.24 -30.39
N PHE A 266 1.85 -18.47 -30.50
CA PHE A 266 1.15 -18.51 -31.79
C PHE A 266 0.91 -17.11 -32.39
N PHE A 267 0.68 -16.10 -31.54
CA PHE A 267 0.36 -14.74 -32.00
C PHE A 267 1.58 -13.81 -32.10
N ALA A 268 2.64 -14.10 -31.35
CA ALA A 268 3.89 -13.35 -31.31
C ALA A 268 4.74 -13.56 -32.57
#